data_AF-C3YDK0-F1
#
_entry.id   AF-C3YDK0-F1
#
_cell.length_a   1.000
_cell.length_b   1.000
_cell.length_c   1.000
_cell.angle_alpha   90.00
_cell.angle_beta   90.00
_cell.angle_gamma   90.00
#
_symmetry.space_group_name_H-M   'P 1'
#
loop_
_entity.id
_entity.type
_entity.pdbx_description
1 polymer ?
#
loop_
_entity_poly.entity_id
_entity_poly.type
_entity_poly.pdbx_seq_one_letter_code
_entity_poly.pdbx_strand_id
1 'polypeptide(L)'
;METGVVGPSVAVMSMVVFGVISRTVLRFPMPKSVRNPWKWTNTFVSLVHSSLTGLGALLCFYQAPEMTKDLITPVTMPSHLLVSMSTGYFMYDVLDLFVSKKAKSHWELVLHHITV
;
A
#
# COMPACT_ATOMS: atom_id res chain seq x y z
N MET A 1 7.00 25.56 -3.41
CA MET A 1 6.09 25.27 -4.54
C MET A 1 6.30 23.86 -5.14
N GLU A 2 7.37 23.12 -4.80
CA GLU A 2 7.64 21.80 -5.39
C GLU A 2 6.88 20.63 -4.76
N THR A 3 6.34 20.77 -3.54
CA THR A 3 5.67 19.68 -2.82
C THR A 3 4.30 19.29 -3.38
N GLY A 4 3.63 20.19 -4.10
CA GLY A 4 2.26 19.97 -4.59
C GLY A 4 2.12 18.87 -5.65
N VAL A 5 3.17 18.62 -6.43
CA VAL A 5 3.17 17.61 -7.50
C VAL A 5 3.76 16.28 -7.03
N VAL A 6 4.69 16.32 -6.07
CA VAL A 6 5.43 15.14 -5.60
C VAL A 6 4.48 14.08 -5.03
N GLY A 7 3.51 14.47 -4.19
CA GLY A 7 2.57 13.52 -3.59
C GLY A 7 1.76 12.74 -4.64
N PRO A 8 1.01 13.42 -5.52
CA PRO A 8 0.27 12.76 -6.60
C PRO A 8 1.16 11.91 -7.53
N SER A 9 2.35 12.40 -7.90
CA SER A 9 3.28 11.64 -8.74
C SER A 9 3.75 10.35 -8.06
N VAL A 10 4.08 10.42 -6.76
CA VAL A 10 4.47 9.25 -5.97
C VAL A 10 3.32 8.26 -5.85
N ALA A 11 2.09 8.73 -5.62
CA ALA A 11 0.92 7.85 -5.56
C ALA A 11 0.70 7.09 -6.87
N VAL A 12 0.74 7.77 -8.02
CA VAL A 12 0.59 7.14 -9.34
C VAL A 12 1.73 6.14 -9.61
N MET A 13 2.97 6.53 -9.31
CA MET A 13 4.13 5.65 -9.46
C MET A 13 4.01 4.39 -8.59
N SER A 14 3.65 4.56 -7.31
CA SER A 14 3.44 3.45 -6.38
C SER A 14 2.32 2.52 -6.85
N MET A 15 1.20 3.05 -7.34
CA MET A 15 0.12 2.24 -7.91
C MET A 15 0.62 1.34 -9.05
N VAL A 16 1.44 1.88 -9.96
CA VAL A 16 2.05 1.11 -11.06
C VAL A 16 3.02 0.06 -10.51
N VAL A 17 3.88 0.42 -9.57
CA VAL A 17 4.86 -0.49 -8.95
C VAL A 17 4.16 -1.67 -8.28
N PHE A 18 3.15 -1.44 -7.45
CA PHE A 18 2.40 -2.53 -6.81
C PHE A 18 1.67 -3.42 -7.81
N GLY A 19 1.12 -2.85 -8.89
CA GLY A 19 0.55 -3.62 -9.99
C GLY A 19 1.58 -4.48 -10.74
N VAL A 20 2.81 -3.99 -10.93
CA VAL A 20 3.91 -4.77 -11.51
C VAL A 20 4.35 -5.89 -10.57
N ILE A 21 4.50 -5.61 -9.26
CA ILE A 21 4.83 -6.62 -8.25
C ILE A 21 3.79 -7.73 -8.26
N SER A 22 2.51 -7.38 -8.22
CA SER A 22 1.40 -8.33 -8.27
C SER A 22 1.48 -9.28 -9.47
N ARG A 23 1.66 -8.73 -10.68
CA ARG A 23 1.81 -9.55 -11.89
C ARG A 23 3.07 -10.40 -11.90
N THR A 24 4.15 -9.91 -11.29
CA THR A 24 5.44 -10.61 -11.25
C THR A 24 5.42 -11.78 -10.27
N VAL A 25 4.73 -11.64 -9.13
CA VAL A 25 4.57 -12.71 -8.14
C VAL A 25 3.90 -13.95 -8.75
N LEU A 26 2.94 -13.75 -9.66
CA LEU A 26 2.30 -14.84 -10.40
C LEU A 26 3.24 -15.59 -11.37
N ARG A 27 4.42 -15.04 -11.70
CA ARG A 27 5.43 -15.72 -12.51
C ARG A 27 6.31 -16.67 -11.72
N PHE A 28 6.32 -16.56 -10.39
CA PHE A 28 7.07 -17.47 -9.52
C PHE A 28 6.24 -18.73 -9.21
N PRO A 29 6.90 -19.88 -8.97
CA PRO A 29 6.21 -21.10 -8.59
C PRO A 29 5.43 -20.89 -7.30
N MET A 30 4.10 -21.02 -7.38
CA MET A 30 3.23 -20.92 -6.22
C MET A 30 3.35 -22.16 -5.34
N PRO A 31 3.27 -22.01 -4.00
CA PRO A 31 3.20 -23.16 -3.10
C PRO A 31 2.02 -24.06 -3.45
N LYS A 32 2.21 -25.38 -3.35
CA LYS A 32 1.15 -26.38 -3.68
C LYS A 32 -0.11 -26.25 -2.80
N SER A 33 -0.02 -25.59 -1.65
CA SER A 33 -1.14 -25.31 -0.75
C SER A 33 -2.05 -24.16 -1.24
N VAL A 34 -1.59 -23.34 -2.19
CA VAL A 34 -2.35 -22.20 -2.71
C VAL A 34 -3.45 -22.69 -3.66
N ARG A 35 -4.71 -22.46 -3.26
CA ARG A 35 -5.89 -22.79 -4.06
C ARG A 35 -6.43 -21.60 -4.87
N ASN A 36 -6.09 -20.38 -4.46
CA ASN A 36 -6.56 -19.15 -5.10
C ASN A 36 -5.35 -18.25 -5.40
N PRO A 37 -4.84 -18.28 -6.64
CA PRO A 37 -3.69 -17.47 -7.07
C PRO A 37 -3.89 -15.97 -6.83
N TRP A 38 -5.10 -15.46 -7.07
CA TRP A 38 -5.42 -14.05 -6.84
C TRP A 38 -5.28 -13.69 -5.37
N LYS A 39 -5.87 -14.50 -4.47
CA LYS A 39 -5.79 -14.26 -3.02
C LYS A 39 -4.34 -14.31 -2.53
N TRP A 40 -3.54 -15.26 -3.04
CA TRP A 40 -2.12 -15.37 -2.72
C TRP A 40 -1.37 -14.08 -3.08
N THR A 41 -1.54 -13.62 -4.32
CA THR A 41 -0.87 -12.42 -4.80
C THR A 41 -1.32 -11.18 -4.04
N ASN A 42 -2.62 -11.02 -3.79
CA ASN A 42 -3.16 -9.92 -2.99
C ASN A 42 -2.53 -9.92 -1.59
N THR A 43 -2.54 -11.05 -0.90
CA THR A 43 -1.93 -11.18 0.43
C THR A 43 -0.44 -10.87 0.42
N PHE A 44 0.30 -11.34 -0.58
CA PHE A 44 1.73 -11.03 -0.70
C PHE A 44 1.97 -9.53 -0.91
N VAL A 45 1.22 -8.90 -1.82
CA VAL A 45 1.35 -7.47 -2.12
C VAL A 45 0.96 -6.62 -0.90
N SER A 46 -0.10 -6.98 -0.17
CA SER A 46 -0.47 -6.34 1.10
C SER A 46 0.59 -6.52 2.20
N LEU A 47 1.27 -7.67 2.23
CA LEU A 47 2.37 -7.91 3.18
C LEU A 47 3.57 -7.02 2.88
N VAL A 48 3.94 -6.88 1.60
CA VAL A 48 5.01 -5.99 1.17
C VAL A 48 4.68 -4.54 1.54
N HIS A 49 3.45 -4.11 1.24
CA HIS A 49 2.99 -2.77 1.58
C HIS A 49 3.05 -2.50 3.09
N SER A 50 2.43 -3.35 3.90
CA SER A 50 2.39 -3.18 5.36
C SER A 50 3.78 -3.23 6.01
N SER A 51 4.70 -4.04 5.49
CA SER A 51 6.09 -4.06 5.95
C SER A 51 6.81 -2.75 5.64
N LEU A 52 6.66 -2.23 4.42
CA LEU A 52 7.29 -0.97 4.01
C LEU A 52 6.73 0.22 4.78
N THR A 53 5.40 0.30 4.97
CA THR A 53 4.77 1.39 5.70
C THR A 53 5.01 1.31 7.20
N GLY A 54 5.00 0.12 7.78
CA GLY A 54 5.33 -0.09 9.19
C GLY A 54 6.76 0.34 9.52
N LEU A 55 7.75 -0.13 8.74
CA LEU A 55 9.15 0.26 8.93
C LEU A 55 9.37 1.74 8.61
N GLY A 56 8.73 2.26 7.55
CA GLY A 56 8.80 3.67 7.18
C GLY A 56 8.22 4.58 8.25
N ALA A 57 7.14 4.18 8.91
CA ALA A 57 6.52 4.94 9.99
C ALA A 57 7.44 4.99 11.22
N LEU A 58 8.05 3.86 11.60
CA LEU A 58 9.06 3.82 12.68
C LEU A 58 10.25 4.75 12.37
N LEU A 59 10.70 4.77 11.12
CA LEU A 59 11.76 5.68 10.67
C LEU A 59 11.33 7.15 10.76
N CYS A 60 10.08 7.48 10.39
CA CYS A 60 9.54 8.84 10.53
C CYS A 60 9.50 9.28 12.00
N PHE A 61 9.04 8.41 12.91
CA PHE A 61 9.05 8.72 14.36
C PHE A 61 10.46 8.85 14.93
N TYR A 62 11.41 8.05 14.44
CA TYR A 62 12.81 8.17 14.86
C TYR A 62 13.43 9.50 14.41
N GLN A 63 13.15 9.95 13.18
CA GLN A 63 13.69 11.19 12.63
C GLN A 63 12.99 12.45 13.16
N ALA A 64 11.69 12.37 13.42
CA ALA A 64 10.88 13.46 13.95
C ALA A 64 10.08 12.99 15.17
N PRO A 65 10.70 12.94 16.36
CA PRO A 65 10.05 12.49 17.59
C PRO A 65 8.79 13.29 17.95
N GLU A 66 8.71 14.56 17.50
CA GLU A 66 7.54 15.41 17.71
C GLU A 66 6.25 14.84 17.07
N MET A 67 6.40 14.00 16.04
CA MET A 67 5.27 13.29 15.42
C MET A 67 4.55 12.34 16.41
N THR A 68 5.21 11.93 17.50
CA THR A 68 4.57 11.11 18.55
C THR A 68 3.56 11.88 19.39
N LYS A 69 3.68 13.21 19.44
CA LYS A 69 2.79 14.11 20.20
C LYS A 69 1.71 14.71 19.31
N ASP A 70 2.04 14.96 18.04
CA ASP A 70 1.14 15.53 17.05
C ASP A 70 1.47 14.95 15.66
N LEU A 71 0.55 14.16 15.09
CA LEU A 71 0.73 13.58 13.75
C LEU A 71 0.25 14.51 12.62
N ILE A 72 -0.44 15.60 12.94
CA ILE A 72 -1.14 16.44 11.96
C ILE A 72 -0.25 17.60 11.52
N THR A 73 0.33 18.31 12.49
CA THR A 73 1.05 19.57 12.21
C THR A 73 2.47 19.37 11.66
N PRO A 74 3.31 18.46 12.20
CA PRO A 74 4.65 18.24 11.65
C PRO A 74 4.58 17.33 10.41
N VAL A 75 4.29 17.94 9.24
CA VAL A 75 4.42 17.26 7.96
C VAL A 75 5.90 17.24 7.55
N THR A 76 6.54 16.08 7.65
CA THR A 76 7.91 15.89 7.16
C THR A 76 7.88 15.32 5.75
N MET A 77 8.93 15.55 4.96
CA MET A 77 9.01 14.99 3.61
C MET A 77 8.94 13.45 3.61
N PRO A 78 9.62 12.72 4.52
CA PRO A 78 9.48 11.26 4.61
C PRO A 78 8.06 10.81 4.93
N SER A 79 7.36 11.47 5.87
CA SER A 79 5.98 11.08 6.21
C SER A 79 5.02 11.38 5.06
N HIS A 80 5.19 12.51 4.36
CA HIS A 80 4.40 12.84 3.19
C HIS A 80 4.60 11.84 2.03
N LEU A 81 5.84 11.42 1.78
CA LEU A 81 6.15 10.39 0.78
C LEU A 81 5.58 9.03 1.17
N LEU A 82 5.64 8.66 2.45
CA LEU A 82 5.12 7.40 2.96
C LEU A 82 3.59 7.35 2.80
N VAL A 83 2.88 8.41 3.17
CA VAL A 83 1.43 8.53 2.98
C VAL A 83 1.08 8.48 1.50
N SER A 84 1.81 9.21 0.65
CA SER A 84 1.57 9.21 -0.80
C SER A 84 1.76 7.82 -1.43
N MET A 85 2.78 7.06 -0.97
CA MET A 85 3.00 5.68 -1.40
C MET A 85 1.85 4.76 -0.96
N SER A 86 1.36 4.93 0.28
CA SER A 86 0.19 4.19 0.77
C SER A 86 -1.08 4.50 0.00
N THR A 87 -1.33 5.77 -0.32
CA THR A 87 -2.45 6.15 -1.19
C THR A 87 -2.37 5.45 -2.55
N GLY A 88 -1.18 5.40 -3.16
CA GLY A 88 -0.97 4.68 -4.41
C GLY A 88 -1.23 3.17 -4.31
N TYR A 89 -0.79 2.54 -3.23
CA TYR A 89 -1.11 1.13 -2.94
C TYR A 89 -2.63 0.92 -2.80
N PHE A 90 -3.31 1.74 -2.01
CA PHE A 90 -4.75 1.60 -1.77
C PHE A 90 -5.55 1.78 -3.07
N MET A 91 -5.16 2.74 -3.92
CA MET A 91 -5.73 2.88 -5.26
C MET A 91 -5.56 1.60 -6.07
N TYR A 92 -4.38 0.99 -6.06
CA TYR A 92 -4.14 -0.28 -6.74
C TYR A 92 -5.03 -1.40 -6.19
N ASP A 93 -5.04 -1.61 -4.87
CA ASP A 93 -5.75 -2.73 -4.22
C ASP A 93 -7.27 -2.64 -4.46
N VAL A 94 -7.84 -1.44 -4.34
CA VAL A 94 -9.26 -1.19 -4.64
C VAL A 94 -9.57 -1.47 -6.12
N LEU A 95 -8.74 -1.01 -7.05
CA LEU A 95 -8.93 -1.27 -8.49
C LEU A 95 -8.82 -2.77 -8.81
N ASP A 96 -7.85 -3.47 -8.23
CA ASP A 96 -7.63 -4.90 -8.42
C ASP A 96 -8.82 -5.73 -7.93
N LEU A 97 -9.39 -5.33 -6.79
CA LEU A 97 -10.59 -5.93 -6.21
C LEU A 97 -11.83 -5.75 -7.11
N PHE A 98 -12.03 -4.55 -7.68
CA PHE A 98 -13.12 -4.27 -8.61
C PHE A 98 -12.98 -5.06 -9.92
N VAL A 99 -11.79 -5.03 -10.53
CA VAL A 99 -11.50 -5.72 -11.80
C VAL A 99 -11.66 -7.23 -11.65
N SER A 100 -11.20 -7.79 -10.54
CA SER A 100 -11.26 -9.23 -10.28
C SER A 100 -12.66 -9.74 -9.88
N LYS A 101 -13.65 -8.83 -9.76
CA LYS A 101 -15.02 -9.11 -9.28
C LYS A 101 -15.05 -9.85 -7.93
N LYS A 102 -13.99 -9.72 -7.13
CA LYS A 102 -13.83 -10.41 -5.84
C LYS A 102 -14.38 -9.62 -4.65
N ALA A 103 -14.79 -8.38 -4.87
CA ALA A 103 -15.37 -7.49 -3.86
C ALA A 103 -16.48 -8.14 -3.01
N LYS A 104 -17.41 -8.89 -3.63
CA LYS A 104 -18.50 -9.58 -2.90
C LYS A 104 -18.04 -10.82 -2.13
N SER A 105 -16.97 -11.47 -2.58
CA SER A 105 -16.46 -12.71 -1.98
C SER A 105 -15.46 -12.48 -0.85
N HIS A 106 -14.93 -11.25 -0.72
CA HIS A 106 -13.89 -10.88 0.25
C HIS A 106 -14.24 -9.54 0.93
N TRP A 107 -15.49 -9.40 1.39
CA TRP A 107 -15.99 -8.19 2.04
C TRP A 107 -15.15 -7.76 3.27
N GLU A 108 -14.60 -8.72 4.02
CA GLU A 108 -13.71 -8.46 5.16
C GLU A 108 -12.46 -7.65 4.78
N LEU A 109 -11.90 -7.93 3.59
CA LEU A 109 -10.73 -7.21 3.06
C LEU A 109 -11.10 -5.77 2.69
N VAL A 110 -12.31 -5.56 2.17
CA VAL A 110 -12.84 -4.23 1.82
C VAL A 110 -13.06 -3.39 3.07
N LEU A 111 -13.68 -3.96 4.11
CA LEU A 111 -13.86 -3.27 5.38
C LEU A 111 -12.53 -2.86 5.99
N HIS A 112 -11.54 -3.75 5.99
CA HIS A 112 -10.21 -3.44 6.49
C HIS A 112 -9.58 -2.22 5.77
N HIS A 113 -9.73 -2.14 4.45
CA HIS A 113 -9.22 -1.03 3.64
C HIS A 113 -10.03 0.28 3.77
N ILE A 114 -11.26 0.23 4.29
CA ILE A 114 -12.04 1.45 4.61
C ILE A 114 -11.63 2.03 5.97
N THR A 115 -11.23 1.17 6.91
CA THR A 115 -10.91 1.57 8.29
C THR A 115 -9.47 2.04 8.51
N VAL A 116 -8.58 1.83 7.54
CA VAL A 116 -7.14 2.11 7.62
C VAL A 116 -6.77 3.15 6.58
#